data_AF-A0A6M2DLS4-F1
#
_entry.id   AF-A0A6M2DLS4-F1
#
_cell.length_a   1.000
_cell.length_b   1.000
_cell.length_c   1.000
_cell.angle_alpha   90.00
_cell.angle_beta   90.00
_cell.angle_gamma   90.00
#
_symmetry.space_group_name_H-M   'P 1'
#
loop_
_entity.id
_entity.type
_entity.pdbx_description
1 polymer ?
#
loop_
_entity_poly.entity_id
_entity_poly.type
_entity_poly.pdbx_seq_one_letter_code
_entity_poly.pdbx_strand_id
1 'polypeptide(L)'
;MSFPNKEERKRCWDARDQFWKCLDENEDKSKQNTEVPACKAFRKIYESSCTAQWVMHFDRKRSYLQFKERMEKEGYEPLPQK
;
A
#
# COMPACT_ATOMS: atom_id res chain seq x y z
N MET A 1 -22.55 4.80 8.69
CA MET A 1 -21.14 5.13 8.37
C MET A 1 -21.10 6.59 7.99
N SER A 2 -20.28 7.39 8.69
CA SER A 2 -20.12 8.82 8.37
C SER A 2 -19.22 8.96 7.15
N PHE A 3 -19.66 9.72 6.15
CA PHE A 3 -18.79 10.08 5.02
C PHE A 3 -17.72 11.04 5.55
N PRO A 4 -16.43 10.74 5.36
CA PRO A 4 -15.37 11.62 5.84
C PRO A 4 -15.44 12.98 5.14
N ASN A 5 -15.32 14.03 5.93
CA ASN A 5 -15.28 15.41 5.42
C ASN A 5 -13.99 15.66 4.62
N LYS A 6 -13.89 16.82 3.96
CA LYS A 6 -12.74 17.13 3.08
C LYS A 6 -11.40 17.06 3.83
N GLU A 7 -11.37 17.48 5.09
CA GLU A 7 -10.15 17.49 5.91
C GLU A 7 -9.75 16.10 6.40
N GLU A 8 -10.71 15.26 6.78
CA GLU A 8 -10.50 13.87 7.14
C GLU A 8 -9.99 13.06 5.94
N ARG A 9 -10.54 13.30 4.75
CA ARG A 9 -10.03 12.69 3.51
C ARG A 9 -8.59 13.09 3.24
N LYS A 10 -8.25 14.37 3.42
CA LYS A 10 -6.88 14.86 3.26
C LYS A 10 -5.94 14.17 4.26
N ARG A 11 -6.30 14.15 5.55
CA ARG A 11 -5.53 13.45 6.59
C ARG A 11 -5.30 11.97 6.28
N CYS A 12 -6.34 11.29 5.80
CA CYS A 12 -6.24 9.90 5.39
C CYS A 12 -5.27 9.70 4.21
N TRP A 13 -5.34 10.54 3.19
CA TRP A 13 -4.43 10.47 2.04
C TRP A 13 -2.99 10.81 2.42
N ASP A 14 -2.78 11.82 3.28
CA ASP A 14 -1.45 12.18 3.79
C ASP A 14 -0.84 11.02 4.58
N ALA A 15 -1.63 10.34 5.44
CA ALA A 15 -1.20 9.16 6.18
C ALA A 15 -0.90 7.96 5.27
N ARG A 16 -1.69 7.76 4.22
CA ARG A 16 -1.44 6.74 3.18
C ARG A 16 -0.10 6.98 2.52
N ASP A 17 0.15 8.20 2.06
CA ASP A 17 1.34 8.53 1.29
C ASP A 17 2.61 8.41 2.14
N GLN A 18 2.55 8.76 3.42
CA GLN A 18 3.65 8.50 4.37
C GLN A 18 3.91 7.01 4.56
N PHE A 19 2.85 6.20 4.72
CA PHE A 19 2.99 4.76 4.85
C PHE A 19 3.58 4.13 3.58
N TRP A 20 3.08 4.51 2.40
CA TRP A 20 3.59 4.00 1.12
C TRP A 20 5.04 4.40 0.88
N LYS A 21 5.39 5.67 1.13
CA LYS A 21 6.78 6.14 1.03
C LYS A 21 7.72 5.33 1.91
N CYS A 22 7.34 5.04 3.15
CA CYS A 22 8.13 4.19 4.05
C CYS A 22 8.34 2.78 3.45
N LEU A 23 7.31 2.21 2.84
CA LEU A 23 7.40 0.87 2.25
C LEU A 23 8.22 0.86 0.97
N ASP A 24 8.15 1.92 0.16
CA ASP A 24 8.94 2.05 -1.07
C ASP A 24 10.43 2.28 -0.73
N GLU A 25 10.75 3.07 0.29
CA GLU A 25 12.12 3.21 0.83
C GLU A 25 12.67 1.89 1.39
N ASN A 26 11.80 0.96 1.78
CA ASN A 26 12.16 -0.35 2.32
C ASN A 26 11.76 -1.51 1.38
N GLU A 27 11.60 -1.24 0.08
CA GLU A 27 11.07 -2.22 -0.88
C GLU A 27 11.91 -3.51 -0.93
N ASP A 28 13.23 -3.41 -0.77
CA ASP A 28 14.12 -4.58 -0.72
C ASP A 28 13.84 -5.52 0.46
N LYS A 29 13.36 -4.98 1.60
CA LYS A 29 12.92 -5.78 2.76
C LYS A 29 11.50 -6.32 2.58
N SER A 30 10.67 -5.62 1.79
CA SER A 30 9.33 -6.05 1.43
C SER A 30 9.33 -7.25 0.48
N LYS A 31 10.34 -7.39 -0.39
CA LYS A 31 10.52 -8.56 -1.28
C LYS A 31 10.73 -9.86 -0.50
N GLN A 32 11.26 -9.78 0.72
CA GLN A 32 11.50 -10.94 1.59
C GLN A 32 10.28 -11.31 2.46
N ASN A 33 9.10 -10.73 2.21
CA ASN A 33 7.88 -10.99 2.98
C ASN A 33 8.04 -10.65 4.49
N THR A 34 9.05 -9.84 4.82
CA THR A 34 9.33 -9.37 6.18
C THR A 34 8.56 -8.09 6.42
N GLU A 35 7.66 -8.10 7.42
CA GLU A 35 7.03 -6.89 7.92
C GLU A 35 8.11 -5.86 8.27
N VAL A 36 8.08 -4.69 7.63
CA VAL A 36 9.05 -3.63 7.91
C VAL A 36 8.66 -2.98 9.24
N PRO A 37 9.40 -3.21 10.35
CA PRO A 37 8.96 -2.77 11.67
C PRO A 37 8.89 -1.25 11.77
N ALA A 38 9.75 -0.55 11.02
CA ALA A 38 9.77 0.91 10.90
C ALA A 38 8.45 1.47 10.34
N CYS A 39 7.78 0.75 9.41
CA CYS A 39 6.54 1.21 8.80
C CYS A 39 5.29 0.84 9.60
N LYS A 40 5.41 0.03 10.67
CA LYS A 40 4.28 -0.37 11.52
C LYS A 40 3.67 0.82 12.27
N ALA A 41 4.48 1.81 12.62
CA ALA A 41 3.99 3.05 13.22
C ALA A 41 3.09 3.83 12.23
N PHE A 42 3.55 4.00 10.99
CA PHE A 42 2.76 4.64 9.93
C PHE A 42 1.51 3.84 9.58
N ARG A 43 1.57 2.50 9.63
CA ARG A 43 0.41 1.63 9.42
C ARG A 43 -0.71 1.91 10.43
N LYS A 44 -0.38 2.05 11.72
CA LYS A 44 -1.37 2.38 12.76
C LYS A 44 -2.02 3.75 12.53
N ILE A 45 -1.22 4.74 12.14
CA ILE A 45 -1.72 6.09 11.83
C ILE A 45 -2.67 6.03 10.64
N TYR A 46 -2.30 5.29 9.60
CA TYR A 46 -3.09 5.09 8.40
C TYR A 46 -4.44 4.41 8.69
N GLU A 47 -4.44 3.32 9.46
CA GLU A 47 -5.67 2.61 9.86
C GLU A 47 -6.57 3.46 10.78
N SER A 48 -5.99 4.32 11.61
CA SER A 48 -6.77 5.22 12.48
C SER A 48 -7.32 6.45 11.75
N SER A 49 -6.63 6.93 10.71
CA SER A 49 -7.00 8.14 9.95
C SER A 49 -7.97 7.84 8.81
N CYS A 50 -7.98 6.62 8.31
CA CYS A 50 -8.80 6.18 7.19
C CYS A 50 -9.91 5.23 7.63
N THR A 51 -11.01 5.22 6.88
CA THR A 51 -12.03 4.17 7.06
C THR A 51 -11.46 2.81 6.63
N ALA A 52 -11.89 1.72 7.27
CA ALA A 52 -11.43 0.37 6.93
C ALA A 52 -11.65 0.00 5.45
N GLN A 53 -12.75 0.48 4.83
CA GLN A 53 -13.02 0.27 3.41
C GLN A 53 -11.97 0.94 2.52
N TRP A 54 -11.53 2.15 2.89
CA TRP A 54 -10.49 2.87 2.16
C TRP A 54 -9.14 2.21 2.31
N VAL A 55 -8.80 1.77 3.53
CA VAL A 55 -7.57 1.00 3.80
C VAL A 55 -7.49 -0.23 2.90
N MET A 56 -8.54 -1.07 2.90
CA MET A 56 -8.59 -2.26 2.03
C MET A 56 -8.48 -1.93 0.55
N HIS A 57 -9.18 -0.89 0.08
CA HIS A 57 -9.13 -0.48 -1.33
C HIS A 57 -7.73 -0.04 -1.74
N PHE A 58 -7.09 0.79 -0.93
CA PHE A 58 -5.76 1.32 -1.19
C PHE A 58 -4.68 0.23 -1.08
N ASP A 59 -4.77 -0.67 -0.10
CA ASP A 59 -3.86 -1.81 0.02
C ASP A 59 -3.91 -2.69 -1.23
N ARG A 60 -5.11 -3.05 -1.70
CA ARG A 60 -5.30 -3.79 -2.95
C ARG A 60 -4.75 -3.03 -4.15
N LYS A 61 -4.98 -1.71 -4.21
CA LYS A 61 -4.44 -0.86 -5.28
C LYS A 61 -2.92 -0.87 -5.29
N ARG A 62 -2.26 -0.79 -4.13
CA ARG A 62 -0.79 -0.83 -4.04
C ARG A 62 -0.24 -2.16 -4.52
N SER A 63 -0.80 -3.29 -4.07
CA SER A 63 -0.38 -4.61 -4.54
C SER A 63 -0.51 -4.74 -6.07
N TYR A 64 -1.60 -4.24 -6.64
CA TYR A 64 -1.78 -4.21 -8.09
C TYR A 64 -0.74 -3.34 -8.80
N LEU A 65 -0.43 -2.15 -8.27
CA LEU A 65 0.59 -1.27 -8.85
C LEU A 65 1.98 -1.91 -8.81
N GLN A 66 2.35 -2.53 -7.68
CA GLN A 66 3.62 -3.26 -7.57
C GLN A 66 3.68 -4.46 -8.52
N PHE A 67 2.59 -5.20 -8.67
CA PHE A 67 2.49 -6.29 -9.65
C PHE A 67 2.64 -5.76 -11.07
N LYS A 68 1.91 -4.69 -11.41
CA LYS A 68 1.98 -4.04 -12.72
C LYS A 68 3.41 -3.57 -13.04
N GLU A 69 4.07 -2.90 -12.09
CA GLU A 69 5.45 -2.44 -12.26
C GLU A 69 6.42 -3.61 -12.46
N ARG A 70 6.24 -4.71 -11.73
CA ARG A 70 7.02 -5.93 -11.93
C ARG A 70 6.81 -6.52 -13.32
N MET A 71 5.57 -6.65 -13.76
CA MET A 71 5.24 -7.15 -15.10
C MET A 71 5.80 -6.25 -16.21
N GLU A 72 5.80 -4.93 -16.00
CA GLU A 72 6.39 -3.98 -16.95
C GLU A 72 7.93 -4.09 -17.01
N LYS A 73 8.59 -4.39 -15.89
CA LYS A 73 10.06 -4.53 -15.81
C LYS A 73 10.57 -5.90 -16.25
N GLU A 74 9.92 -6.98 -15.81
CA GLU A 74 10.34 -8.37 -16.01
C GLU A 74 9.72 -9.00 -17.27
N GLY A 75 8.72 -8.35 -17.87
CA GLY A 75 7.98 -8.87 -19.01
C GLY A 75 6.93 -9.91 -18.62
N TYR A 76 6.35 -10.56 -19.62
CA TYR A 76 5.33 -11.60 -19.41
C TYR A 76 5.99 -12.97 -19.25
N GLU A 77 5.91 -13.56 -18.05
CA GLU A 77 6.23 -14.97 -17.85
C GLU A 77 5.07 -15.84 -18.35
N PRO A 78 5.26 -16.66 -19.40
CA PRO A 78 4.20 -17.54 -19.87
C PRO A 78 3.88 -18.59 -18.81
N LEU A 79 2.58 -18.75 -18.49
CA LEU A 79 2.12 -19.84 -17.63
C LEU A 79 2.57 -21.19 -18.22
N PRO A 80 3.09 -22.12 -17.41
CA PRO A 80 3.48 -23.43 -17.89
C PRO A 80 2.26 -24.11 -18.52
N GLN A 81 2.38 -24.44 -19.80
CA GLN A 81 1.36 -25.20 -20.51
C GLN A 81 1.31 -26.61 -19.91
N LYS A 82 0.11 -27.03 -19.53
CA LYS A 82 -0.16 -28.33 -18.91
C LYS A 82 -0.31 -29.42 -19.97
#